data_AF-A0A3D9CAX5-F1
#
_entry.id   AF-A0A3D9CAX5-F1
#
_cell.length_a   1.000
_cell.length_b   1.000
_cell.length_c   1.000
_cell.angle_alpha   90.00
_cell.angle_beta   90.00
_cell.angle_gamma   90.00
#
_symmetry.space_group_name_H-M   'P 1'
#
loop_
_entity.id
_entity.type
_entity.pdbx_description
1 polymer ?
#
loop_
_entity_poly.entity_id
_entity_poly.type
_entity_poly.pdbx_seq_one_letter_code
_entity_poly.pdbx_strand_id
1 'polypeptide(L)'
;MKRNISIYMFDGIKAARNLYEDLQHRIYHTITFKNYIEEKENGSITFNRILEYIRNDINMMPPNDFYEIIHFFRSQIYPLFAHDSLETREAYLKTLYDYLGITRLYELDTLNAGKAYAYLYENYVDYFPIARIRGKYFSANIQSEDFLHFNDFLILMTKRIIESKLYDYDDVLTEEEESIIETIRLENQQNLLLSEAIEDQMKFLINVFFPDDRQDFIQAVYHAYTFLKQAIRIRSMIDLQKNPRVIIVDIY
;
A
#
# COMPACT_ATOMS: atom_id res chain seq x y z
N MET A 1 14.13 12.83 -3.19
CA MET A 1 13.12 11.82 -3.59
C MET A 1 11.75 12.39 -3.27
N LYS A 2 10.72 12.07 -4.06
CA LYS A 2 9.32 12.35 -3.68
C LYS A 2 8.87 11.20 -2.78
N ARG A 3 8.19 11.52 -1.68
CA ARG A 3 7.64 10.51 -0.76
C ARG A 3 6.56 9.70 -1.48
N ASN A 4 6.71 8.38 -1.52
CA ASN A 4 5.75 7.47 -2.14
C ASN A 4 5.34 6.40 -1.12
N ILE A 5 4.04 6.12 -1.01
CA ILE A 5 3.54 4.96 -0.26
C ILE A 5 3.33 3.82 -1.24
N SER A 6 3.77 2.62 -0.89
CA SER A 6 3.56 1.43 -1.72
C SER A 6 3.14 0.27 -0.84
N ILE A 7 2.18 -0.50 -1.33
CA ILE A 7 1.49 -1.57 -0.59
C ILE A 7 1.77 -2.89 -1.28
N TYR A 8 2.19 -3.88 -0.50
CA TYR A 8 2.66 -5.17 -1.01
C TYR A 8 2.09 -6.34 -0.20
N MET A 9 2.03 -7.50 -0.85
CA MET A 9 1.85 -8.80 -0.22
C MET A 9 2.81 -9.80 -0.84
N PHE A 10 2.96 -10.98 -0.23
CA PHE A 10 3.94 -11.96 -0.67
C PHE A 10 3.34 -13.33 -0.92
N ASP A 11 3.94 -14.05 -1.85
CA ASP A 11 3.93 -15.49 -1.92
C ASP A 11 5.19 -15.99 -1.18
N GLY A 12 5.00 -16.50 0.03
CA GLY A 12 6.11 -16.91 0.90
C GLY A 12 6.97 -18.03 0.30
N ILE A 13 6.37 -18.93 -0.48
CA ILE A 13 7.08 -20.05 -1.10
C ILE A 13 7.97 -19.56 -2.24
N LYS A 14 7.40 -18.73 -3.13
CA LYS A 14 8.18 -18.11 -4.22
C LYS A 14 9.28 -17.21 -3.66
N ALA A 15 9.00 -16.43 -2.63
CA ALA A 15 10.00 -15.55 -2.01
C ALA A 15 11.15 -16.34 -1.38
N ALA A 16 10.85 -17.35 -0.57
CA ALA A 16 11.87 -18.19 0.08
C ALA A 16 12.77 -18.92 -0.93
N ARG A 17 12.27 -19.21 -2.13
CA ARG A 17 13.03 -19.86 -3.20
C ARG A 17 13.76 -18.87 -4.11
N ASN A 18 13.04 -17.89 -4.66
CA ASN A 18 13.55 -17.06 -5.74
C ASN A 18 14.14 -15.76 -5.20
N LEU A 19 13.43 -15.04 -4.34
CA LEU A 19 13.94 -13.80 -3.76
C LEU A 19 15.17 -14.06 -2.88
N TYR A 20 15.15 -15.12 -2.08
CA TYR A 20 16.29 -15.50 -1.26
C TYR A 20 17.56 -15.73 -2.10
N GLU A 21 17.47 -16.56 -3.15
CA GLU A 21 18.58 -16.88 -4.05
C GLU A 21 19.06 -15.64 -4.82
N ASP A 22 18.12 -14.84 -5.36
CA ASP A 22 18.46 -13.64 -6.11
C ASP A 22 19.18 -12.61 -5.23
N LEU A 23 18.68 -12.34 -4.02
CA LEU A 23 19.36 -11.40 -3.11
C LEU A 23 20.72 -11.91 -2.64
N GLN A 24 20.95 -13.22 -2.60
CA GLN A 24 22.24 -13.79 -2.25
C GLN A 24 23.31 -13.60 -3.33
N HIS A 25 22.93 -13.78 -4.59
CA HIS A 25 23.92 -14.04 -5.64
C HIS A 25 23.81 -13.10 -6.82
N ARG A 26 22.62 -12.55 -7.09
CA ARG A 26 22.38 -11.81 -8.33
C ARG A 26 22.98 -10.42 -8.27
N ILE A 27 23.74 -10.10 -9.32
CA ILE A 27 24.08 -8.72 -9.68
C ILE A 27 22.94 -8.22 -10.56
N TYR A 28 22.30 -7.12 -10.16
CA TYR A 28 21.20 -6.54 -10.95
C TYR A 28 21.71 -5.57 -12.01
N HIS A 29 22.40 -4.50 -11.60
CA HIS A 29 23.05 -3.57 -12.52
C HIS A 29 24.55 -3.48 -12.22
N THR A 30 24.92 -2.88 -11.10
CA THR A 30 26.35 -2.68 -10.76
C THR A 30 26.78 -3.43 -9.52
N ILE A 31 25.86 -3.69 -8.59
CA ILE A 31 26.18 -4.29 -7.29
C ILE A 31 25.19 -5.39 -6.91
N THR A 32 25.60 -6.26 -5.99
CA THR A 32 24.73 -7.22 -5.31
C THR A 32 23.95 -6.54 -4.17
N PHE A 33 22.88 -7.18 -3.71
CA PHE A 33 22.14 -6.69 -2.55
C PHE A 33 23.00 -6.68 -1.27
N LYS A 34 23.87 -7.68 -1.12
CA LYS A 34 24.81 -7.74 0.01
C LYS A 34 25.70 -6.49 0.07
N ASN A 35 26.37 -6.17 -1.04
CA ASN A 35 27.25 -4.99 -1.09
C ASN A 35 26.46 -3.71 -0.80
N TYR A 36 25.26 -3.58 -1.38
CA TYR A 36 24.37 -2.45 -1.14
C TYR A 36 24.03 -2.25 0.36
N ILE A 37 23.72 -3.34 1.09
CA ILE A 37 23.41 -3.25 2.53
C ILE A 37 24.66 -2.95 3.35
N GLU A 38 25.78 -3.58 3.03
CA GLU A 38 27.05 -3.40 3.76
C GLU A 38 27.61 -1.97 3.61
N GLU A 39 27.44 -1.33 2.46
CA GLU A 39 27.86 0.06 2.21
C GLU A 39 27.02 1.11 2.97
N LYS A 40 25.79 0.78 3.38
CA LYS A 40 24.87 1.74 4.00
C LYS A 40 25.12 2.03 5.49
N GLU A 41 26.06 1.34 6.15
CA GLU A 41 26.39 1.44 7.59
C GLU A 41 25.15 1.57 8.53
N ASN A 42 24.04 0.94 8.18
CA ASN A 42 22.77 1.10 8.90
C ASN A 42 22.66 0.03 9.99
N GLY A 43 23.27 0.27 11.16
CA GLY A 43 23.56 -0.75 12.19
C GLY A 43 22.41 -1.59 12.76
N SER A 44 21.14 -1.33 12.40
CA SER A 44 20.00 -2.18 12.78
C SER A 44 19.50 -3.12 11.68
N ILE A 45 19.81 -2.85 10.41
CA ILE A 45 19.36 -3.65 9.26
C ILE A 45 20.58 -4.31 8.64
N THR A 46 20.61 -5.64 8.62
CA THR A 46 21.74 -6.41 8.08
C THR A 46 21.28 -7.36 6.99
N PHE A 47 22.19 -7.66 6.07
CA PHE A 47 21.93 -8.58 4.96
C PHE A 47 21.44 -9.95 5.45
N ASN A 48 22.12 -10.53 6.44
CA ASN A 48 21.76 -11.83 7.02
C ASN A 48 20.36 -11.82 7.64
N ARG A 49 20.01 -10.74 8.36
CA ARG A 49 18.68 -10.59 8.97
C ARG A 49 17.58 -10.56 7.91
N ILE A 50 17.78 -9.82 6.81
CA ILE A 50 16.82 -9.75 5.71
C ILE A 50 16.62 -11.14 5.09
N LEU A 51 17.72 -11.84 4.80
CA LEU A 51 17.66 -13.19 4.22
C LEU A 51 16.99 -14.19 5.15
N GLU A 52 17.19 -14.09 6.46
CA GLU A 52 16.53 -14.94 7.44
C GLU A 52 15.01 -14.77 7.40
N TYR A 53 14.50 -13.53 7.34
CA TYR A 53 13.07 -13.29 7.16
C TYR A 53 12.57 -13.91 5.86
N ILE A 54 13.26 -13.71 4.73
CA ILE A 54 12.82 -14.24 3.43
C ILE A 54 12.77 -15.77 3.44
N ARG A 55 13.78 -16.41 4.03
CA ARG A 55 13.89 -17.87 4.09
C ARG A 55 12.84 -18.50 4.99
N ASN A 56 12.58 -17.87 6.14
CA ASN A 56 11.70 -18.45 7.17
C ASN A 56 10.24 -18.07 6.92
N ASP A 57 9.94 -16.78 6.85
CA ASP A 57 8.61 -16.24 6.53
C ASP A 57 8.70 -14.75 6.20
N ILE A 58 8.69 -14.42 4.91
CA ILE A 58 8.72 -13.04 4.43
C ILE A 58 7.52 -12.22 4.92
N ASN A 59 6.39 -12.87 5.23
CA ASN A 59 5.21 -12.16 5.70
C ASN A 59 5.42 -11.53 7.08
N MET A 60 6.39 -12.02 7.86
CA MET A 60 6.75 -11.45 9.16
C MET A 60 7.87 -10.40 9.07
N MET A 61 8.31 -10.05 7.85
CA MET A 61 9.38 -9.08 7.64
C MET A 61 8.99 -7.69 8.19
N PRO A 62 9.86 -7.05 8.99
CA PRO A 62 9.68 -5.66 9.39
C PRO A 62 9.66 -4.74 8.15
N PRO A 63 8.75 -3.75 8.09
CA PRO A 63 8.62 -2.89 6.90
C PRO A 63 9.92 -2.17 6.50
N ASN A 64 10.78 -1.84 7.46
CA ASN A 64 12.07 -1.20 7.19
C ASN A 64 13.06 -2.14 6.48
N ASP A 65 13.00 -3.43 6.79
CA ASP A 65 13.85 -4.44 6.16
C ASP A 65 13.39 -4.61 4.69
N PHE A 66 12.07 -4.62 4.47
CA PHE A 66 11.50 -4.67 3.13
C PHE A 66 11.73 -3.39 2.31
N TYR A 67 11.69 -2.21 2.97
CA TYR A 67 12.05 -0.94 2.35
C TYR A 67 13.43 -1.00 1.69
N GLU A 68 14.42 -1.61 2.34
CA GLU A 68 15.76 -1.70 1.78
C GLU A 68 15.82 -2.57 0.51
N ILE A 69 15.01 -3.63 0.43
CA ILE A 69 14.87 -4.44 -0.79
C ILE A 69 14.27 -3.61 -1.93
N ILE A 70 13.16 -2.89 -1.66
CA ILE A 70 12.52 -2.06 -2.68
C ILE A 70 13.43 -0.90 -3.10
N HIS A 71 14.13 -0.27 -2.16
CA HIS A 71 15.07 0.80 -2.46
C HIS A 71 16.27 0.29 -3.28
N PHE A 72 16.79 -0.90 -2.96
CA PHE A 72 17.81 -1.56 -3.77
C PHE A 72 17.33 -1.79 -5.20
N PHE A 73 16.15 -2.39 -5.40
CA PHE A 73 15.59 -2.60 -6.73
C PHE A 73 15.38 -1.29 -7.47
N ARG A 74 14.89 -0.24 -6.83
CA ARG A 74 14.80 1.09 -7.45
C ARG A 74 16.17 1.61 -7.88
N SER A 75 17.19 1.49 -7.03
CA SER A 75 18.53 1.99 -7.32
C SER A 75 19.24 1.20 -8.44
N GLN A 76 18.98 -0.10 -8.57
CA GLN A 76 19.68 -0.96 -9.52
C GLN A 76 18.90 -1.17 -10.81
N ILE A 77 17.57 -1.23 -10.75
CA ILE A 77 16.75 -1.60 -11.91
C ILE A 77 16.32 -0.36 -12.67
N TYR A 78 15.92 0.73 -12.01
CA TYR A 78 15.41 1.91 -12.72
C TYR A 78 16.43 2.52 -13.69
N PRO A 79 17.74 2.59 -13.38
CA PRO A 79 18.74 3.09 -14.33
C PRO A 79 18.81 2.28 -15.63
N LEU A 80 18.44 1.00 -15.63
CA LEU A 80 18.43 0.17 -16.83
C LEU A 80 17.36 0.61 -17.86
N PHE A 81 16.34 1.35 -17.41
CA PHE A 81 15.21 1.79 -18.21
C PHE A 81 15.22 3.31 -18.47
N ALA A 82 16.37 3.97 -18.37
CA ALA A 82 16.47 5.43 -18.48
C ALA A 82 15.98 5.99 -19.84
N HIS A 83 15.91 5.14 -20.87
CA HIS A 83 15.47 5.49 -22.22
C HIS A 83 14.20 4.74 -22.67
N ASP A 84 13.63 3.92 -21.79
CA ASP A 84 12.43 3.13 -22.09
C ASP A 84 11.15 3.85 -21.67
N SER A 85 10.03 3.41 -22.23
CA SER A 85 8.71 3.91 -21.83
C SER A 85 8.34 3.44 -20.42
N LEU A 86 7.43 4.18 -19.77
CA LEU A 86 6.90 3.82 -18.46
C LEU A 86 6.27 2.43 -18.47
N GLU A 87 5.51 2.10 -19.53
CA GLU A 87 4.81 0.83 -19.67
C GLU A 87 5.79 -0.34 -19.75
N THR A 88 6.89 -0.17 -20.48
CA THR A 88 7.94 -1.19 -20.60
C THR A 88 8.58 -1.47 -19.25
N ARG A 89 8.89 -0.41 -18.50
CA ARG A 89 9.44 -0.52 -17.15
C ARG A 89 8.49 -1.20 -16.19
N GLU A 90 7.22 -0.80 -16.16
CA GLU A 90 6.21 -1.40 -15.27
C GLU A 90 5.94 -2.87 -15.62
N ALA A 91 5.95 -3.25 -16.90
CA ALA A 91 5.82 -4.64 -17.34
C ALA A 91 7.01 -5.50 -16.88
N TYR A 92 8.23 -4.97 -16.96
CA TYR A 92 9.42 -5.65 -16.46
C TYR A 92 9.34 -5.84 -14.94
N LEU A 93 9.05 -4.77 -14.19
CA LEU A 93 8.93 -4.82 -12.73
C LEU A 93 7.85 -5.79 -12.27
N LYS A 94 6.70 -5.81 -12.96
CA LYS A 94 5.62 -6.79 -12.70
C LYS A 94 6.11 -8.22 -12.88
N THR A 95 6.83 -8.50 -13.96
CA THR A 95 7.36 -9.85 -14.26
C THR A 95 8.39 -10.27 -13.23
N LEU A 96 9.30 -9.36 -12.87
CA LEU A 96 10.31 -9.61 -11.85
C LEU A 96 9.66 -9.86 -10.49
N TYR A 97 8.71 -9.02 -10.08
CA TYR A 97 8.04 -9.17 -8.78
C TYR A 97 7.25 -10.48 -8.69
N ASP A 98 6.53 -10.88 -9.74
CA ASP A 98 5.85 -12.19 -9.76
C ASP A 98 6.85 -13.36 -9.65
N TYR A 99 8.00 -13.27 -10.32
CA TYR A 99 9.07 -14.25 -10.17
C TYR A 99 9.58 -14.30 -8.72
N LEU A 100 9.80 -13.15 -8.09
CA LEU A 100 10.33 -13.03 -6.73
C LEU A 100 9.28 -13.34 -5.64
N GLY A 101 8.02 -13.60 -5.99
CA GLY A 101 6.94 -13.78 -5.01
C GLY A 101 6.51 -12.48 -4.32
N ILE A 102 6.73 -11.33 -4.95
CA ILE A 102 6.28 -10.01 -4.48
C ILE A 102 5.07 -9.60 -5.30
N THR A 103 3.99 -9.20 -4.65
CA THR A 103 2.83 -8.60 -5.33
C THR A 103 2.67 -7.17 -4.85
N ARG A 104 2.82 -6.19 -5.75
CA ARG A 104 2.49 -4.79 -5.47
C ARG A 104 0.99 -4.59 -5.66
N LEU A 105 0.30 -4.30 -4.56
CA LEU A 105 -1.14 -4.06 -4.52
C LEU A 105 -1.46 -2.64 -5.01
N TYR A 106 -0.70 -1.64 -4.53
CA TYR A 106 -0.91 -0.26 -4.89
C TYR A 106 0.36 0.58 -4.71
N GLU A 107 0.49 1.65 -5.50
CA GLU A 107 1.53 2.65 -5.36
C GLU A 107 0.90 4.04 -5.45
N LEU A 108 1.11 4.83 -4.41
CA LEU A 108 0.75 6.24 -4.30
C LEU A 108 2.00 7.04 -4.71
N ASP A 109 1.98 7.52 -5.95
CA ASP A 109 3.11 8.12 -6.66
C ASP A 109 3.28 9.64 -6.43
N THR A 110 2.35 10.25 -5.68
CA THR A 110 2.41 11.65 -5.28
C THR A 110 2.40 11.80 -3.75
N LEU A 111 3.10 12.83 -3.27
CA LEU A 111 3.11 13.18 -1.85
C LEU A 111 1.70 13.44 -1.32
N ASN A 112 0.85 14.11 -2.11
CA ASN A 112 -0.52 14.46 -1.71
C ASN A 112 -1.40 13.23 -1.59
N ALA A 113 -1.36 12.32 -2.58
CA ALA A 113 -2.09 11.06 -2.49
C ALA A 113 -1.59 10.21 -1.30
N GLY A 114 -0.28 10.17 -1.07
CA GLY A 114 0.30 9.48 0.09
C GLY A 114 -0.21 10.04 1.42
N LYS A 115 -0.19 11.36 1.60
CA LYS A 115 -0.71 12.01 2.81
C LYS A 115 -2.21 11.82 3.00
N ALA A 116 -2.99 11.94 1.92
CA ALA A 116 -4.43 11.71 1.93
C ALA A 116 -4.79 10.27 2.35
N TYR A 117 -4.07 9.28 1.83
CA TYR A 117 -4.25 7.88 2.21
C TYR A 117 -3.87 7.65 3.68
N ALA A 118 -2.75 8.23 4.12
CA ALA A 118 -2.32 8.16 5.51
C ALA A 118 -3.35 8.79 6.46
N TYR A 119 -3.94 9.93 6.09
CA TYR A 119 -5.01 10.59 6.84
C TYR A 119 -6.24 9.69 7.03
N LEU A 120 -6.73 9.06 5.96
CA LEU A 120 -7.88 8.15 6.04
C LEU A 120 -7.56 6.90 6.87
N TYR A 121 -6.33 6.39 6.79
CA TYR A 121 -5.89 5.28 7.65
C TYR A 121 -5.77 5.69 9.11
N GLU A 122 -5.22 6.86 9.41
CA GLU A 122 -5.13 7.39 10.77
C GLU A 122 -6.52 7.58 11.39
N ASN A 123 -7.45 8.15 10.63
CA ASN A 123 -8.85 8.26 11.04
C ASN A 123 -9.47 6.89 11.34
N TYR A 124 -9.24 5.88 10.50
CA TYR A 124 -9.74 4.53 10.76
C TYR A 124 -9.16 3.92 12.05
N VAL A 125 -7.84 4.01 12.26
CA VAL A 125 -7.20 3.35 13.40
C VAL A 125 -7.50 4.02 14.75
N ASP A 126 -8.01 5.26 14.74
CA ASP A 126 -8.55 5.91 15.94
C ASP A 126 -9.80 5.18 16.48
N TYR A 127 -10.63 4.63 15.60
CA TYR A 127 -11.80 3.82 15.97
C TYR A 127 -11.47 2.32 16.08
N PHE A 128 -10.55 1.83 15.25
CA PHE A 128 -10.20 0.42 15.13
C PHE A 128 -8.69 0.20 15.35
N PRO A 129 -8.22 0.04 16.60
CA PRO A 129 -6.81 -0.17 16.87
C PRO A 129 -6.29 -1.46 16.21
N ILE A 130 -5.32 -1.33 15.29
CA ILE A 130 -4.74 -2.47 14.57
C ILE A 130 -3.42 -2.93 15.19
N ALA A 131 -3.27 -4.24 15.38
CA ALA A 131 -2.00 -4.85 15.73
C ALA A 131 -1.06 -4.91 14.50
N ARG A 132 0.07 -4.20 14.56
CA ARG A 132 1.00 -4.08 13.42
C ARG A 132 2.46 -4.08 13.84
N ILE A 133 3.34 -4.63 13.00
CA ILE A 133 4.78 -4.43 13.12
C ILE A 133 5.07 -3.05 12.53
N ARG A 134 5.41 -2.09 13.39
CA ARG A 134 5.66 -0.70 12.98
C ARG A 134 7.03 -0.55 12.34
N GLY A 135 7.08 0.18 11.22
CA GLY A 135 8.30 0.66 10.59
C GLY A 135 8.53 2.16 10.86
N LYS A 136 9.44 2.76 10.10
CA LYS A 136 9.65 4.20 10.06
C LYS A 136 8.51 4.88 9.29
N TYR A 137 8.20 6.11 9.69
CA TYR A 137 7.13 6.92 9.08
C TYR A 137 5.79 6.16 9.09
N PHE A 138 5.11 6.09 7.94
CA PHE A 138 3.85 5.38 7.77
C PHE A 138 4.02 3.87 7.46
N SER A 139 5.25 3.34 7.48
CA SER A 139 5.48 1.93 7.12
C SER A 139 4.92 0.99 8.19
N ALA A 140 4.20 -0.04 7.76
CA ALA A 140 3.54 -0.99 8.66
C ALA A 140 3.40 -2.35 7.99
N ASN A 141 3.52 -3.43 8.77
CA ASN A 141 3.17 -4.77 8.35
C ASN A 141 1.95 -5.21 9.17
N ILE A 142 0.83 -5.46 8.48
CA ILE A 142 -0.52 -5.56 9.03
C ILE A 142 -1.10 -6.94 8.64
N GLN A 143 -1.94 -7.54 9.50
CA GLN A 143 -2.69 -8.74 9.11
C GLN A 143 -3.62 -8.41 7.94
N SER A 144 -3.74 -9.31 6.97
CA SER A 144 -4.57 -9.04 5.79
C SER A 144 -6.04 -8.84 6.14
N GLU A 145 -6.55 -9.49 7.18
CA GLU A 145 -7.92 -9.29 7.67
C GLU A 145 -8.13 -7.86 8.19
N ASP A 146 -7.26 -7.38 9.08
CA ASP A 146 -7.29 -6.00 9.56
C ASP A 146 -7.15 -4.98 8.42
N PHE A 147 -6.28 -5.29 7.44
CA PHE A 147 -6.11 -4.45 6.26
C PHE A 147 -7.38 -4.43 5.38
N LEU A 148 -8.06 -5.57 5.21
CA LEU A 148 -9.32 -5.65 4.47
C LEU A 148 -10.45 -4.89 5.18
N HIS A 149 -10.50 -4.89 6.51
CA HIS A 149 -11.45 -4.05 7.24
C HIS A 149 -11.20 -2.56 7.04
N PHE A 150 -9.94 -2.12 7.05
CA PHE A 150 -9.60 -0.76 6.65
C PHE A 150 -9.98 -0.50 5.18
N ASN A 151 -9.75 -1.46 4.29
CA ASN A 151 -10.08 -1.33 2.88
C ASN A 151 -11.61 -1.18 2.66
N ASP A 152 -12.44 -1.85 3.47
CA ASP A 152 -13.89 -1.69 3.44
C ASP A 152 -14.33 -0.32 3.96
N PHE A 153 -13.73 0.16 5.04
CA PHE A 153 -13.90 1.54 5.48
C PHE A 153 -13.55 2.51 4.36
N LEU A 154 -12.40 2.33 3.69
CA LEU A 154 -11.95 3.20 2.61
C LEU A 154 -12.95 3.21 1.45
N ILE A 155 -13.49 2.05 1.05
CA ILE A 155 -14.50 1.93 -0.01
C ILE A 155 -15.77 2.70 0.38
N LEU A 156 -16.32 2.44 1.57
CA LEU A 156 -17.57 3.07 2.01
C LEU A 156 -17.39 4.57 2.22
N MET A 157 -16.29 5.01 2.82
CA MET A 157 -15.98 6.41 3.06
C MET A 157 -15.82 7.19 1.75
N THR A 158 -15.05 6.65 0.79
CA THR A 158 -14.84 7.33 -0.51
C THR A 158 -16.10 7.37 -1.36
N LYS A 159 -16.95 6.34 -1.30
CA LYS A 159 -18.30 6.38 -1.88
C LYS A 159 -19.13 7.52 -1.31
N ARG A 160 -19.16 7.70 0.01
CA ARG A 160 -19.89 8.80 0.67
C ARG A 160 -19.36 10.17 0.28
N ILE A 161 -18.05 10.32 0.12
CA ILE A 161 -17.42 11.55 -0.38
C ILE A 161 -17.91 11.87 -1.80
N ILE A 162 -17.89 10.90 -2.72
CA ILE A 162 -18.36 11.09 -4.10
C ILE A 162 -19.84 11.48 -4.11
N GLU A 163 -20.69 10.80 -3.34
CA GLU A 163 -22.13 11.08 -3.27
C GLU A 163 -22.46 12.45 -2.66
N SER A 164 -21.61 12.93 -1.76
CA SER A 164 -21.80 14.24 -1.11
C SER A 164 -21.58 15.43 -2.05
N LYS A 165 -20.94 15.20 -3.21
CA LYS A 165 -20.58 16.24 -4.18
C LYS A 165 -19.83 17.42 -3.55
N LEU A 166 -18.91 17.11 -2.62
CA LEU A 166 -18.05 18.14 -2.01
C LEU A 166 -17.11 18.80 -3.03
N TYR A 167 -16.91 18.19 -4.20
CA TYR A 167 -16.06 18.68 -5.28
C TYR A 167 -16.75 18.49 -6.64
N ASP A 168 -16.34 19.28 -7.62
CA ASP A 168 -17.04 19.44 -8.91
C ASP A 168 -16.71 18.36 -9.96
N TYR A 169 -16.05 17.25 -9.60
CA TYR A 169 -15.81 16.18 -10.58
C TYR A 169 -17.06 15.28 -10.71
N ASP A 170 -17.42 14.98 -11.95
CA ASP A 170 -18.53 14.08 -12.29
C ASP A 170 -18.03 12.63 -12.30
N ASP A 171 -17.71 12.13 -11.11
CA ASP A 171 -17.20 10.77 -10.93
C ASP A 171 -18.35 9.75 -11.04
N VAL A 172 -18.35 8.99 -12.14
CA VAL A 172 -19.35 7.96 -12.42
C VAL A 172 -18.80 6.57 -12.09
N LEU A 173 -19.57 5.81 -11.33
CA LEU A 173 -19.29 4.42 -11.00
C LEU A 173 -19.96 3.48 -12.00
N THR A 174 -19.28 2.37 -12.30
CA THR A 174 -19.84 1.28 -13.10
C THR A 174 -20.82 0.45 -12.27
N GLU A 175 -21.72 -0.27 -12.93
CA GLU A 175 -22.66 -1.19 -12.25
C GLU A 175 -21.93 -2.27 -11.44
N GLU A 176 -20.78 -2.73 -11.92
CA GLU A 176 -19.94 -3.70 -11.21
C GLU A 176 -19.36 -3.10 -9.92
N GLU A 177 -18.81 -1.89 -9.98
CA GLU A 177 -18.30 -1.18 -8.80
C GLU A 177 -19.42 -0.94 -7.77
N GLU A 178 -20.60 -0.49 -8.22
CA GLU A 178 -21.76 -0.29 -7.34
C GLU A 178 -22.21 -1.60 -6.68
N SER A 179 -22.24 -2.71 -7.42
CA SER A 179 -22.59 -4.04 -6.88
C SER A 179 -21.60 -4.50 -5.80
N ILE A 180 -20.30 -4.25 -6.00
CA ILE A 180 -19.26 -4.58 -5.01
C ILE A 180 -19.44 -3.72 -3.74
N ILE A 181 -19.65 -2.42 -3.91
CA ILE A 181 -19.87 -1.47 -2.79
C ILE A 181 -21.10 -1.89 -1.98
N GLU A 182 -22.20 -2.24 -2.65
CA GLU A 182 -23.43 -2.70 -2.00
C GLU A 182 -23.23 -3.99 -1.21
N THR A 183 -22.46 -4.93 -1.75
CA THR A 183 -22.10 -6.17 -1.04
C THR A 183 -21.33 -5.85 0.25
N ILE A 184 -20.32 -4.98 0.18
CA ILE A 184 -19.51 -4.56 1.33
C ILE A 184 -20.38 -3.83 2.38
N ARG A 185 -21.31 -3.00 1.91
CA ARG A 185 -22.26 -2.29 2.78
C ARG A 185 -23.13 -3.28 3.55
N LEU A 186 -23.63 -4.33 2.90
CA LEU A 186 -24.43 -5.37 3.53
C LEU A 186 -23.61 -6.20 4.52
N GLU A 187 -22.38 -6.58 4.15
CA GLU A 187 -21.44 -7.29 5.04
C GLU A 187 -21.15 -6.51 6.33
N ASN A 188 -21.13 -5.18 6.24
CA ASN A 188 -20.84 -4.29 7.37
C ASN A 188 -22.10 -3.67 8.00
N GLN A 189 -23.31 -4.08 7.61
CA GLN A 189 -24.56 -3.43 8.04
C GLN A 189 -24.76 -3.39 9.56
N GLN A 190 -24.23 -4.40 10.27
CA GLN A 190 -24.34 -4.50 11.74
C GLN A 190 -23.17 -3.82 12.47
N ASN A 191 -22.17 -3.31 11.75
CA ASN A 191 -21.02 -2.62 12.33
C ASN A 191 -21.37 -1.15 12.61
N LEU A 192 -21.99 -0.91 13.76
CA LEU A 192 -22.40 0.43 14.19
C LEU A 192 -21.20 1.38 14.32
N LEU A 193 -20.08 0.90 14.86
CA LEU A 193 -18.88 1.71 15.05
C LEU A 193 -18.29 2.19 13.70
N LEU A 194 -18.33 1.34 12.67
CA LEU A 194 -17.88 1.73 11.33
C LEU A 194 -18.79 2.80 10.75
N SER A 195 -20.09 2.66 10.93
CA SER A 195 -21.07 3.64 10.49
C SER A 195 -20.88 4.98 11.20
N GLU A 196 -20.64 4.97 12.52
CA GLU A 196 -20.32 6.14 13.32
C GLU A 196 -19.03 6.83 12.85
N ALA A 197 -17.95 6.07 12.64
CA ALA A 197 -16.68 6.60 12.15
C ALA A 197 -16.83 7.32 10.80
N ILE A 198 -17.56 6.72 9.85
CA ILE A 198 -17.84 7.31 8.54
C ILE A 198 -18.69 8.59 8.70
N GLU A 199 -19.75 8.55 9.50
CA GLU A 199 -20.63 9.70 9.69
C GLU A 199 -19.92 10.88 10.35
N ASP A 200 -19.12 10.65 11.38
CA ASP A 200 -18.38 11.71 12.06
C ASP A 200 -17.31 12.32 11.15
N GLN A 201 -16.64 11.49 10.36
CA GLN A 201 -15.70 11.96 9.36
C GLN A 201 -16.40 12.75 8.24
N MET A 202 -17.56 12.31 7.76
CA MET A 202 -18.34 13.05 6.76
C MET A 202 -18.85 14.39 7.29
N LYS A 203 -19.34 14.46 8.54
CA LYS A 203 -19.72 15.73 9.18
C LYS A 203 -18.54 16.68 9.27
N PHE A 204 -17.36 16.18 9.66
CA PHE A 204 -16.14 16.99 9.68
C PHE A 204 -15.85 17.56 8.29
N LEU A 205 -15.77 16.70 7.26
CA LEU A 205 -15.48 17.12 5.89
C LEU A 205 -16.49 18.15 5.38
N ILE A 206 -17.80 17.92 5.54
CA ILE A 206 -18.83 18.87 5.08
C ILE A 206 -18.69 20.25 5.74
N ASN A 207 -18.34 20.29 7.03
CA ASN A 207 -18.22 21.54 7.77
C ASN A 207 -16.94 22.32 7.47
N VAL A 208 -15.85 21.62 7.15
CA VAL A 208 -14.51 22.22 7.03
C VAL A 208 -13.98 22.23 5.60
N PHE A 209 -14.66 21.59 4.65
CA PHE A 209 -14.21 21.55 3.27
C PHE A 209 -14.35 22.92 2.64
N PHE A 210 -13.20 23.45 2.24
CA PHE A 210 -13.08 24.56 1.31
C PHE A 210 -12.02 24.16 0.27
N PRO A 211 -12.12 24.59 -1.00
CA PRO A 211 -11.14 24.24 -2.01
C PRO A 211 -9.75 24.84 -1.69
N ASP A 212 -8.91 24.10 -0.96
CA ASP A 212 -7.52 24.45 -0.62
C ASP A 212 -6.63 23.20 -0.65
N ASP A 213 -5.62 23.20 -1.51
CA ASP A 213 -4.83 22.00 -1.79
C ASP A 213 -3.81 21.67 -0.69
N ARG A 214 -3.77 22.42 0.41
CA ARG A 214 -2.70 22.29 1.43
C ARG A 214 -2.97 21.24 2.51
N GLN A 215 -4.23 20.84 2.71
CA GLN A 215 -4.61 19.96 3.82
C GLN A 215 -4.84 18.52 3.38
N ASP A 216 -4.40 17.56 4.21
CA ASP A 216 -4.46 16.13 3.88
C ASP A 216 -5.90 15.62 3.72
N PHE A 217 -6.84 16.15 4.50
CA PHE A 217 -8.27 15.83 4.39
C PHE A 217 -8.91 16.37 3.11
N ILE A 218 -8.41 17.48 2.55
CA ILE A 218 -8.87 18.02 1.27
C ILE A 218 -8.33 17.14 0.13
N GLN A 219 -7.07 16.73 0.21
CA GLN A 219 -6.49 15.78 -0.73
C GLN A 219 -7.21 14.43 -0.70
N ALA A 220 -7.70 13.97 0.45
CA ALA A 220 -8.54 12.77 0.56
C ALA A 220 -9.86 12.90 -0.21
N VAL A 221 -10.45 14.09 -0.27
CA VAL A 221 -11.64 14.36 -1.09
C VAL A 221 -11.29 14.32 -2.57
N TYR A 222 -10.23 15.03 -3.01
CA TYR A 222 -9.85 15.04 -4.43
C TYR A 222 -9.37 13.67 -4.95
N HIS A 223 -8.83 12.81 -4.09
CA HIS A 223 -8.40 11.47 -4.46
C HIS A 223 -9.47 10.40 -4.22
N ALA A 224 -10.68 10.76 -3.75
CA ALA A 224 -11.71 9.80 -3.34
C ALA A 224 -12.03 8.77 -4.43
N TYR A 225 -12.27 9.20 -5.67
CA TYR A 225 -12.56 8.29 -6.78
C TYR A 225 -11.40 7.35 -7.12
N THR A 226 -10.16 7.86 -7.08
CA THR A 226 -8.98 7.03 -7.30
C THR A 226 -8.83 5.99 -6.19
N PHE A 227 -9.00 6.40 -4.93
CA PHE A 227 -8.92 5.50 -3.78
C PHE A 227 -10.01 4.44 -3.81
N LEU A 228 -11.25 4.80 -4.17
CA LEU A 228 -12.36 3.86 -4.30
C LEU A 228 -12.02 2.74 -5.30
N LYS A 229 -11.60 3.10 -6.51
CA LYS A 229 -11.23 2.14 -7.55
C LYS A 229 -10.10 1.22 -7.13
N GLN A 230 -9.07 1.78 -6.51
CA GLN A 230 -7.92 1.00 -6.08
C GLN A 230 -8.29 0.10 -4.90
N ALA A 231 -9.10 0.57 -3.95
CA ALA A 231 -9.55 -0.24 -2.82
C ALA A 231 -10.41 -1.44 -3.28
N ILE A 232 -11.33 -1.22 -4.23
CA ILE A 232 -12.10 -2.31 -4.86
C ILE A 232 -11.16 -3.34 -5.51
N ARG A 233 -10.17 -2.88 -6.27
CA ARG A 233 -9.18 -3.75 -6.91
C ARG A 233 -8.32 -4.50 -5.89
N ILE A 234 -7.88 -3.85 -4.82
CA ILE A 234 -7.04 -4.49 -3.79
C ILE A 234 -7.84 -5.58 -3.06
N ARG A 235 -9.13 -5.33 -2.76
CA ARG A 235 -10.01 -6.32 -2.12
C ARG A 235 -10.04 -7.64 -2.89
N SER A 236 -10.13 -7.59 -4.22
CA SER A 236 -10.18 -8.81 -5.06
C SER A 236 -8.82 -9.51 -5.23
N MET A 237 -7.72 -8.84 -4.90
CA MET A 237 -6.37 -9.41 -4.98
C MET A 237 -5.96 -10.17 -3.73
N ILE A 238 -6.51 -9.86 -2.56
CA ILE A 238 -6.09 -10.45 -1.28
C ILE A 238 -6.85 -11.75 -1.03
N ASP A 239 -6.13 -12.86 -0.98
CA ASP A 239 -6.63 -14.16 -0.52
C ASP A 239 -6.12 -14.40 0.91
N LEU A 240 -7.00 -14.34 1.91
CA LEU A 240 -6.62 -14.46 3.32
C LEU A 240 -5.87 -15.76 3.67
N GLN A 241 -6.06 -16.83 2.90
CA GLN A 241 -5.39 -18.11 3.15
C GLN A 241 -3.97 -18.14 2.57
N LYS A 242 -3.71 -17.37 1.51
CA LYS A 242 -2.40 -17.33 0.83
C LYS A 242 -1.57 -16.11 1.20
N ASN A 243 -2.24 -15.01 1.56
CA ASN A 243 -1.65 -13.71 1.81
C ASN A 243 -2.02 -13.33 3.24
N PRO A 244 -1.27 -13.81 4.25
CA PRO A 244 -1.63 -13.59 5.65
C PRO A 244 -1.40 -12.13 6.08
N ARG A 245 -0.48 -11.41 5.41
CA ARG A 245 -0.11 -10.04 5.78
C ARG A 245 0.08 -9.13 4.58
N VAL A 246 -0.15 -7.84 4.81
CA VAL A 246 0.09 -6.73 3.88
C VAL A 246 1.16 -5.82 4.48
N ILE A 247 2.18 -5.49 3.68
CA ILE A 247 3.22 -4.54 4.05
C ILE A 247 3.02 -3.23 3.30
N ILE A 248 2.83 -2.16 4.06
CA ILE A 248 2.89 -0.78 3.61
C ILE A 248 4.31 -0.28 3.81
N VAL A 249 4.91 0.24 2.74
CA VAL A 249 6.24 0.87 2.74
C VAL A 249 6.07 2.35 2.40
N ASP A 250 6.54 3.20 3.29
CA ASP A 250 6.61 4.64 3.09
C ASP A 250 8.03 5.03 2.69
N ILE A 251 8.22 5.31 1.41
CA ILE A 251 9.51 5.55 0.80
C ILE A 251 9.73 7.06 0.76
N TYR A 252 10.71 7.55 1.53
CA TYR A 252 11.13 8.95 1.55
C TYR A 252 12.43 9.18 0.75
#